data_AF-A0A4V3ICX8-F1
#
_entry.id   AF-A0A4V3ICX8-F1
#
_cell.length_a   1.000
_cell.length_b   1.000
_cell.length_c   1.000
_cell.angle_alpha   90.00
_cell.angle_beta   90.00
_cell.angle_gamma   90.00
#
_symmetry.space_group_name_H-M   'P 1'
#
loop_
_entity.id
_entity.type
_entity.pdbx_description
1 polymer ?
#
loop_
_entity_poly.entity_id
_entity_poly.type
_entity_poly.pdbx_seq_one_letter_code
_entity_poly.pdbx_strand_id
1 'polypeptide(L)'
;MPKPTPIPTETRRRIAGRISMGAGRNELAREFGISTGVVSKIAREYGVYFENLGAAAVATQARQIDQWAVRVDREDELLRAYLALPLTQRPDGSMTRQEKRLSYAIYNVNRHHKGQYR
;
A
#
# COMPACT_ATOMS: atom_id res chain seq x y z
N MET A 1 19.72 -13.92 18.17
CA MET A 1 18.44 -13.79 18.88
C MET A 1 17.95 -15.19 19.25
N PRO A 2 17.44 -15.42 20.47
CA PRO A 2 16.84 -16.69 20.82
C PRO A 2 15.62 -16.97 19.93
N LYS A 3 15.44 -18.23 19.53
CA LYS A 3 14.28 -18.65 18.74
C LYS A 3 13.04 -18.54 19.63
N PRO A 4 11.95 -17.88 19.17
CA PRO A 4 10.76 -17.76 19.98
C PRO A 4 10.18 -19.14 20.29
N THR A 5 9.68 -19.31 21.51
CA THR A 5 9.04 -20.54 21.95
C THR A 5 7.85 -20.87 21.04
N PRO A 6 7.75 -22.11 20.53
CA PRO A 6 6.61 -22.52 19.71
C PRO A 6 5.28 -22.34 20.46
N ILE A 7 4.27 -21.83 19.77
CA ILE A 7 2.93 -21.70 20.33
C ILE A 7 2.34 -23.11 20.55
N PRO A 8 1.78 -23.41 21.74
CA PRO A 8 1.15 -24.70 22.01
C PRO A 8 0.05 -25.04 21.00
N THR A 9 -0.07 -26.31 20.64
CA THR A 9 -1.06 -26.80 19.67
C THR A 9 -2.49 -26.42 20.08
N GLU A 10 -2.80 -26.45 21.37
CA GLU A 10 -4.13 -26.09 21.88
C GLU A 10 -4.47 -24.61 21.62
N THR A 11 -3.52 -23.70 21.85
CA THR A 11 -3.68 -22.29 21.52
C THR A 11 -3.90 -22.10 20.02
N ARG A 12 -3.19 -22.87 19.17
CA ARG A 12 -3.36 -22.81 17.71
C ARG A 12 -4.76 -23.29 17.29
N ARG A 13 -5.29 -24.34 17.91
CA ARG A 13 -6.67 -24.80 17.69
C ARG A 13 -7.71 -23.77 18.12
N ARG A 14 -7.54 -23.14 19.29
CA ARG A 14 -8.42 -22.05 19.74
C ARG A 14 -8.45 -20.88 18.75
N ILE A 15 -7.29 -20.48 18.25
CA ILE A 15 -7.18 -19.43 17.22
C ILE A 15 -7.93 -19.86 15.95
N ALA A 16 -7.69 -21.08 15.44
CA ALA A 16 -8.36 -21.57 14.25
C ALA A 16 -9.89 -21.62 14.42
N GLY A 17 -10.38 -22.10 15.56
CA GLY A 17 -11.82 -22.12 15.87
C GLY A 17 -12.42 -20.72 15.91
N ARG A 18 -11.72 -19.73 16.49
CA ARG A 18 -12.18 -18.34 16.47
C ARG A 18 -12.23 -17.74 15.06
N ILE A 19 -11.30 -18.10 14.18
CA ILE A 19 -11.32 -17.67 12.77
C ILE A 19 -12.58 -18.21 12.08
N SER A 20 -12.92 -19.48 12.29
CA SER A 20 -14.14 -20.08 11.74
C SER A 20 -15.43 -19.47 12.30
N MET A 21 -15.37 -18.81 13.45
CA MET A 21 -16.47 -18.03 14.04
C MET A 21 -16.47 -16.56 13.60
N GLY A 22 -15.65 -16.19 12.60
CA GLY A 22 -15.61 -14.83 12.04
C GLY A 22 -14.69 -13.84 12.77
N ALA A 23 -13.89 -14.28 13.75
CA ALA A 23 -13.00 -13.36 14.48
C ALA A 23 -11.93 -12.73 13.57
N GLY A 24 -11.65 -11.44 13.80
CA GLY A 24 -10.73 -10.68 12.96
C GLY A 24 -9.25 -11.04 13.21
N ARG A 25 -8.43 -11.04 12.15
CA ARG A 25 -6.98 -11.32 12.26
C ARG A 25 -6.27 -10.42 13.28
N ASN A 26 -6.58 -9.12 13.28
CA ASN A 26 -5.94 -8.15 14.17
C ASN A 26 -6.45 -8.26 15.62
N GLU A 27 -7.70 -8.66 15.80
CA GLU A 27 -8.28 -8.93 17.11
C GLU A 27 -7.55 -10.11 17.77
N LEU A 28 -7.43 -11.22 17.06
CA LEU A 28 -6.73 -12.42 17.52
C LEU A 28 -5.24 -12.14 17.81
N ALA A 29 -4.59 -11.31 17.00
CA ALA A 29 -3.20 -10.91 17.24
C ALA A 29 -3.04 -10.19 18.59
N ARG A 30 -3.96 -9.28 18.92
CA ARG A 30 -3.95 -8.53 20.19
C ARG A 30 -4.29 -9.41 21.38
N GLU A 31 -5.33 -10.23 21.25
CA GLU A 31 -5.80 -11.12 22.31
C GLU A 31 -4.74 -12.15 22.71
N PHE A 32 -4.10 -12.79 21.73
CA PHE A 32 -3.13 -13.85 21.99
C PHE A 32 -1.68 -13.34 22.09
N GLY A 33 -1.45 -12.02 21.93
CA GLY A 33 -0.12 -11.42 22.03
C GLY A 33 0.84 -11.89 20.93
N ILE A 34 0.33 -12.19 19.73
CA ILE A 34 1.11 -12.74 18.61
C ILE A 34 1.01 -11.87 17.37
N SER A 35 1.97 -12.00 16.44
CA SER A 35 1.93 -11.23 15.20
C SER A 35 0.81 -11.69 14.27
N THR A 36 0.27 -10.76 13.48
CA THR A 36 -0.76 -11.05 12.46
C THR A 36 -0.28 -12.08 11.41
N GLY A 37 1.03 -12.15 11.16
CA GLY A 37 1.65 -13.15 10.29
C GLY A 37 1.53 -14.56 10.86
N VAL A 38 1.70 -14.72 12.18
CA VAL A 38 1.53 -16.02 12.85
C VAL A 38 0.07 -16.45 12.83
N VAL A 39 -0.86 -15.53 13.08
CA VAL A 39 -2.32 -15.79 12.97
C VAL A 39 -2.68 -16.27 11.55
N SER A 40 -2.15 -15.61 10.52
CA SER A 40 -2.39 -16.01 9.12
C SER A 40 -1.78 -17.38 8.78
N LYS A 41 -0.62 -17.70 9.37
CA LYS A 41 0.01 -19.02 9.22
C LYS A 41 -0.83 -20.12 9.85
N ILE A 42 -1.35 -19.89 11.06
CA ILE A 42 -2.26 -20.83 11.73
C ILE A 42 -3.53 -21.03 10.88
N ALA A 43 -4.12 -19.96 10.36
CA ALA A 43 -5.28 -20.05 9.48
C ALA A 43 -5.05 -21.01 8.30
N ARG A 44 -3.91 -20.84 7.61
CA ARG A 44 -3.51 -21.70 6.48
C ARG A 44 -3.27 -23.16 6.90
N GLU A 45 -2.60 -23.39 8.01
CA GLU A 45 -2.31 -24.74 8.51
C GLU A 45 -3.59 -25.52 8.86
N TYR A 46 -4.64 -24.83 9.30
CA TYR A 46 -5.94 -25.41 9.66
C TYR A 46 -6.98 -25.30 8.54
N GLY A 47 -6.63 -24.77 7.37
CA GLY A 47 -7.53 -24.64 6.22
C GLY A 47 -8.71 -23.68 6.41
N VAL A 48 -8.58 -22.72 7.33
CA VAL A 48 -9.63 -21.72 7.64
C VAL A 48 -9.29 -20.36 7.03
N TYR A 49 -10.32 -19.60 6.68
CA TYR A 49 -10.18 -18.29 6.01
C TYR A 49 -10.92 -17.21 6.79
N PHE A 50 -10.45 -15.96 6.68
CA PHE A 50 -11.14 -14.82 7.26
C PHE A 50 -12.29 -14.40 6.34
N GLU A 51 -13.51 -14.31 6.87
CA GLU A 51 -14.72 -13.96 6.11
C GLU A 51 -14.65 -12.57 5.43
N ASN A 52 -13.83 -11.65 5.99
CA ASN A 52 -13.71 -10.27 5.51
C ASN A 52 -12.78 -10.07 4.29
N LEU A 53 -12.46 -11.11 3.52
CA LEU A 53 -11.67 -10.99 2.29
C LEU A 53 -12.34 -10.05 1.27
N GLY A 54 -13.67 -10.08 1.16
CA GLY A 54 -14.43 -9.21 0.25
C GLY A 54 -14.35 -7.73 0.62
N ALA A 55 -14.56 -7.40 1.90
CA ALA A 55 -14.48 -6.02 2.38
C ALA A 55 -13.06 -5.42 2.23
N ALA A 56 -12.02 -6.23 2.46
CA ALA A 56 -10.63 -5.81 2.26
C ALA A 56 -10.31 -5.56 0.77
N ALA A 57 -10.86 -6.38 -0.14
CA ALA A 57 -10.71 -6.19 -1.58
C ALA A 57 -11.37 -4.88 -2.05
N VAL A 58 -12.61 -4.61 -1.60
CA VAL A 58 -13.33 -3.36 -1.89
C VAL A 58 -12.57 -2.14 -1.36
N ALA A 59 -12.10 -2.17 -0.11
CA ALA A 59 -11.32 -1.08 0.46
C ALA A 59 -9.98 -0.86 -0.28
N THR A 60 -9.35 -1.94 -0.74
CA THR A 60 -8.12 -1.86 -1.55
C THR A 60 -8.41 -1.23 -2.91
N GLN A 61 -9.50 -1.62 -3.57
CA GLN A 61 -9.91 -1.05 -4.85
C GLN A 61 -10.28 0.44 -4.71
N ALA A 62 -11.06 0.81 -3.69
CA ALA A 62 -11.38 2.21 -3.41
C ALA A 62 -10.11 3.04 -3.23
N ARG A 63 -9.16 2.56 -2.42
CA ARG A 63 -7.85 3.23 -2.24
C ARG A 63 -7.08 3.36 -3.55
N GLN A 64 -7.14 2.38 -4.44
CA GLN A 64 -6.47 2.46 -5.74
C GLN A 64 -7.08 3.55 -6.63
N ILE A 65 -8.42 3.68 -6.60
CA ILE A 65 -9.15 4.73 -7.32
C ILE A 65 -8.76 6.11 -6.75
N ASP A 66 -8.78 6.28 -5.43
CA ASP A 66 -8.39 7.54 -4.79
C ASP A 66 -6.94 7.92 -5.16
N GLN A 67 -6.02 6.96 -5.10
CA GLN A 67 -4.63 7.17 -5.48
C GLN A 67 -4.47 7.49 -6.97
N TRP A 68 -5.36 6.99 -7.82
CA TRP A 68 -5.35 7.32 -9.24
C TRP A 68 -5.85 8.74 -9.48
N ALA A 69 -6.94 9.15 -8.82
CA ALA A 69 -7.44 10.53 -8.89
C ALA A 69 -6.36 11.54 -8.48
N VAL A 70 -5.68 11.33 -7.35
CA VAL A 70 -4.59 12.20 -6.89
C VAL A 70 -3.43 12.27 -7.91
N ARG A 71 -3.13 11.17 -8.60
CA ARG A 71 -2.10 11.17 -9.65
C ARG A 71 -2.51 12.01 -10.85
N VAL A 72 -3.76 11.90 -11.29
CA VAL A 72 -4.29 12.68 -12.42
C VAL A 72 -4.25 14.18 -12.10
N ASP A 73 -4.72 14.58 -10.93
CA ASP A 73 -4.69 16.00 -10.51
C ASP A 73 -3.26 16.54 -10.47
N ARG A 74 -2.32 15.73 -9.96
CA ARG A 74 -0.91 16.12 -9.90
C ARG A 74 -0.25 16.21 -11.27
N GLU A 75 -0.61 15.31 -12.19
CA GLU A 75 -0.13 15.35 -13.57
C GLU A 75 -0.61 16.63 -14.28
N ASP A 76 -1.89 16.97 -14.14
CA ASP A 76 -2.46 18.19 -14.72
C ASP A 76 -1.79 19.46 -14.16
N GLU A 77 -1.58 19.55 -12.83
CA GLU A 77 -0.88 20.68 -12.21
C GLU A 77 0.54 20.84 -12.78
N LEU A 78 1.30 19.74 -12.88
CA LEU A 78 2.67 19.77 -13.39
C LEU A 78 2.72 20.11 -14.87
N LEU A 79 1.78 19.59 -15.67
CA LEU A 79 1.68 19.88 -17.10
C LEU A 79 1.34 21.35 -17.33
N ARG A 80 0.38 21.91 -16.59
CA ARG A 80 0.06 23.34 -16.66
C ARG A 80 1.26 24.21 -16.28
N ALA A 81 1.98 23.85 -15.22
CA ALA A 81 3.19 24.57 -14.81
C ALA A 81 4.29 24.50 -15.89
N TYR A 82 4.42 23.36 -16.55
CA TYR A 82 5.37 23.15 -17.65
C TYR A 82 5.02 24.00 -18.87
N LEU A 83 3.76 23.99 -19.30
CA LEU A 83 3.28 24.77 -20.44
C LEU A 83 3.33 26.29 -20.17
N ALA A 84 3.25 26.70 -18.91
CA ALA A 84 3.37 28.09 -18.50
C ALA A 84 4.83 28.59 -18.40
N LEU A 85 5.83 27.74 -18.68
CA LEU A 85 7.23 28.16 -18.62
C LEU A 85 7.52 29.24 -19.67
N PRO A 86 8.08 30.41 -19.27
CA PRO A 86 8.42 31.46 -20.21
C PRO A 86 9.63 31.09 -21.08
N LEU A 87 10.46 30.16 -20.60
CA LEU A 87 11.68 29.73 -21.28
C LEU A 87 12.02 28.29 -20.93
N THR A 88 12.09 27.43 -21.96
CA THR A 88 12.44 26.02 -21.81
C THR A 88 13.92 25.76 -22.08
N GLN A 89 14.57 26.59 -22.89
CA GLN A 89 15.98 26.44 -23.29
C GLN A 89 16.82 27.68 -22.98
N ARG A 90 18.07 27.46 -22.63
CA ARG A 90 19.10 28.51 -22.54
C ARG A 90 19.66 28.83 -23.92
N PRO A 91 20.43 29.92 -24.08
CA PRO A 91 21.07 30.27 -25.35
C PRO A 91 22.01 29.18 -25.89
N ASP A 92 22.54 28.31 -25.03
CA ASP A 92 23.39 27.16 -25.39
C ASP A 92 22.59 25.92 -25.84
N GLY A 93 21.26 26.02 -25.94
CA GLY A 93 20.36 24.92 -26.30
C GLY A 93 20.07 23.93 -25.16
N SER A 94 20.68 24.09 -23.98
CA SER A 94 20.41 23.23 -22.83
C SER A 94 19.10 23.60 -22.13
N MET A 95 18.44 22.61 -21.53
CA MET A 95 17.20 22.83 -20.77
C MET A 95 17.44 23.78 -19.59
N THR A 96 16.49 24.68 -19.32
CA THR A 96 16.51 25.44 -18.07
C THR A 96 16.33 24.52 -16.86
N ARG A 97 16.73 25.00 -15.68
CA ARG A 97 16.58 24.22 -14.44
C ARG A 97 15.12 23.92 -14.13
N GLN A 98 14.23 24.86 -14.43
CA GLN A 98 12.79 24.74 -14.21
C GLN A 98 12.19 23.71 -15.17
N GLU A 99 12.51 23.82 -16.46
CA GLU A 99 12.15 22.87 -17.51
C GLU A 99 12.57 21.44 -17.12
N LYS A 100 13.85 21.23 -16.78
CA LYS A 100 14.37 19.92 -16.36
C LYS A 100 13.63 19.38 -15.12
N ARG A 101 13.33 20.23 -14.15
CA ARG A 101 12.63 19.82 -12.91
C ARG A 101 11.20 19.38 -13.19
N LEU A 102 10.45 20.16 -13.97
CA LEU A 102 9.04 19.87 -14.28
C LEU A 102 8.93 18.66 -15.22
N SER A 103 9.77 18.59 -16.26
CA SER A 103 9.87 17.42 -17.14
C SER A 103 10.12 16.13 -16.35
N TYR A 104 11.06 16.16 -15.40
CA TYR A 104 11.34 15.00 -14.56
C TYR A 104 10.21 14.70 -13.56
N ALA A 105 9.53 15.72 -13.04
CA ALA A 105 8.37 15.54 -12.16
C ALA A 105 7.21 14.86 -12.88
N ILE A 106 6.87 15.30 -14.10
CA ILE A 106 5.83 14.69 -14.95
C ILE A 106 6.19 13.23 -15.25
N TYR A 107 7.43 12.97 -15.68
CA TYR A 107 7.93 11.61 -15.91
C TYR A 107 7.79 10.70 -14.67
N ASN A 108 8.01 11.23 -13.48
CA ASN A 108 7.93 10.45 -12.24
C ASN A 108 6.51 10.10 -11.82
N VAL A 109 5.49 10.91 -12.15
CA VAL A 109 4.08 10.61 -11.84
C VAL A 109 3.67 9.26 -12.42
N ASN A 110 4.13 8.97 -13.64
CA ASN A 110 3.77 7.76 -14.37
C ASN A 110 4.69 6.55 -14.07
N ARG A 111 5.93 6.77 -13.62
CA ARG A 111 6.93 5.69 -13.47
C ARG A 111 7.07 5.15 -12.05
N HIS A 112 6.78 5.94 -11.01
CA HIS A 112 6.90 5.49 -9.63
C HIS A 112 5.53 5.21 -9.00
N HIS A 113 5.04 3.98 -9.16
CA HIS A 113 3.85 3.43 -8.48
C HIS A 113 3.90 3.46 -6.93
N LYS A 114 4.97 4.00 -6.34
CA LYS A 114 5.23 4.08 -4.89
C LYS A 114 5.31 5.50 -4.35
N GLY A 115 5.14 6.53 -5.17
CA GLY A 115 5.07 7.91 -4.70
C GLY A 115 3.82 8.10 -3.84
N GLN A 116 3.98 8.25 -2.52
CA GLN A 116 2.91 8.83 -1.71
C GLN A 116 2.86 10.32 -2.07
N TYR A 117 1.87 10.69 -2.86
CA TYR A 117 1.48 12.09 -3.04
C TYR A 117 0.59 12.42 -1.84
N ARG A 118 1.19 13.05 -0.82
CA ARG A 118 0.52 13.60 0.35
C ARG A 118 0.37 15.11 0.19
#